data_AF-A0A842L548-F1
#
_entry.id   AF-A0A842L548-F1
#
_cell.length_a   1.000
_cell.length_b   1.000
_cell.length_c   1.000
_cell.angle_alpha   90.00
_cell.angle_beta   90.00
_cell.angle_gamma   90.00
#
_symmetry.space_group_name_H-M   'P 1'
#
loop_
_entity.id
_entity.type
_entity.pdbx_description
1 polymer ?
#
loop_
_entity_poly.entity_id
_entity_poly.type
_entity_poly.pdbx_seq_one_letter_code
_entity_poly.pdbx_strand_id
1 'polypeptide(L)'
;ALKFLIESGEVNLDGLIEPGHVSTIIGTRPYIPFSRDYGIPQVIAGFNPIDVLLAVYMILRQIENGNAKVENEYRRVVREEGNLKAQEVMREVFYVTSREWRGFPEVPDSVYEIKEEFSNFNARERFDIELGDVIECPTGCICGAVLRGVARPEDCSLFRSECTPTNPVGACMVSREGTCNIAYRYSSF
;
A
#
# COMPACT_ATOMS: atom_id res chain seq x y z
N ALA A 1 5.11 -1.34 5.45
CA ALA A 1 3.65 -1.62 5.36
C ALA A 1 3.33 -3.11 5.33
N LEU A 2 3.69 -3.88 4.29
CA LEU A 2 3.39 -5.33 4.21
C LEU A 2 3.85 -6.11 5.44
N LYS A 3 5.12 -5.92 5.84
CA LYS A 3 5.69 -6.51 7.06
C LYS A 3 4.82 -6.22 8.29
N PHE A 4 4.43 -4.96 8.49
CA PHE A 4 3.57 -4.54 9.60
C PHE A 4 2.22 -5.27 9.57
N LEU A 5 1.55 -5.35 8.42
CA LEU A 5 0.26 -6.03 8.32
C LEU A 5 0.36 -7.51 8.67
N ILE A 6 1.41 -8.18 8.17
CA ILE A 6 1.68 -9.59 8.46
C ILE A 6 1.97 -9.80 9.96
N GLU A 7 2.81 -8.97 10.55
CA GLU A 7 3.22 -9.10 11.96
C GLU A 7 2.16 -8.61 12.96
N SER A 8 1.24 -7.73 12.54
CA SER A 8 0.20 -7.16 13.42
C SER A 8 -0.83 -8.18 13.88
N GLY A 9 -1.05 -9.26 13.11
CA GLY A 9 -2.10 -10.25 13.37
C GLY A 9 -3.53 -9.72 13.25
N GLU A 10 -3.73 -8.48 12.76
CA GLU A 10 -5.07 -7.90 12.58
C GLU A 10 -5.79 -8.47 11.35
N VAL A 11 -5.04 -9.00 10.38
CA VAL A 11 -5.56 -9.56 9.13
C VAL A 11 -5.00 -10.95 8.87
N ASN A 12 -5.86 -11.85 8.39
CA ASN A 12 -5.45 -13.18 7.93
C ASN A 12 -5.10 -13.10 6.43
N LEU A 13 -3.80 -13.16 6.13
CA LEU A 13 -3.26 -13.05 4.78
C LEU A 13 -2.69 -14.40 4.33
N ASP A 14 -3.43 -15.13 3.51
CA ASP A 14 -2.99 -16.41 2.93
C ASP A 14 -2.24 -16.26 1.60
N GLY A 15 -2.17 -15.04 1.06
CA GLY A 15 -1.48 -14.73 -0.18
C GLY A 15 -1.52 -13.23 -0.50
N LEU A 16 -0.57 -12.77 -1.33
CA LEU A 16 -0.46 -11.36 -1.70
C LEU A 16 -0.43 -11.19 -3.22
N ILE A 17 -1.23 -10.24 -3.72
CA ILE A 17 -1.07 -9.71 -5.07
C ILE A 17 -0.20 -8.47 -4.95
N GLU A 18 1.04 -8.56 -5.42
CA GLU A 18 2.01 -7.49 -5.31
C GLU A 18 1.76 -6.39 -6.35
N PRO A 19 1.91 -5.10 -5.97
CA PRO A 19 1.56 -3.97 -6.81
C PRO A 19 2.48 -3.88 -8.04
N GLY A 20 1.91 -4.04 -9.24
CA GLY A 20 2.67 -4.04 -10.49
C GLY A 20 3.56 -2.81 -10.69
N HIS A 21 3.01 -1.59 -10.55
CA HIS A 21 3.77 -0.35 -10.77
C HIS A 21 4.90 -0.12 -9.75
N VAL A 22 4.70 -0.46 -8.48
CA VAL A 22 5.77 -0.38 -7.47
C VAL A 22 6.86 -1.41 -7.80
N SER A 23 6.44 -2.62 -8.17
CA SER A 23 7.34 -3.72 -8.57
C SER A 23 8.15 -3.38 -9.82
N THR A 24 7.63 -2.56 -10.74
CA THR A 24 8.41 -2.02 -11.86
C THR A 24 9.65 -1.25 -11.38
N ILE A 25 9.53 -0.55 -10.25
CA ILE A 25 10.64 0.23 -9.67
C ILE A 25 11.55 -0.67 -8.85
N ILE A 26 11.02 -1.44 -7.90
CA ILE A 26 11.82 -2.15 -6.90
C ILE A 26 12.19 -3.59 -7.29
N GLY A 27 11.57 -4.11 -8.34
CA GLY A 27 11.74 -5.49 -8.79
C GLY A 27 10.98 -6.50 -7.94
N THR A 28 11.37 -7.77 -8.05
CA THR A 28 10.72 -8.88 -7.34
C THR A 28 11.42 -9.22 -6.02
N ARG A 29 12.70 -8.90 -5.90
CA ARG A 29 13.57 -9.30 -4.78
C ARG A 29 13.09 -8.83 -3.41
N PRO A 30 12.60 -7.58 -3.24
CA PRO A 30 12.16 -7.10 -1.92
C PRO A 30 11.02 -7.92 -1.30
N TYR A 31 10.26 -8.66 -2.12
CA TYR A 31 9.14 -9.47 -1.65
C TYR A 31 9.57 -10.87 -1.17
N ILE A 32 10.75 -11.35 -1.58
CA ILE A 32 11.23 -12.72 -1.27
C ILE A 32 11.17 -13.07 0.23
N PRO A 33 11.56 -12.18 1.16
CA PRO A 33 11.48 -12.48 2.60
C PRO A 33 10.08 -12.87 3.06
N PHE A 34 9.00 -12.36 2.45
CA PHE A 34 7.64 -12.69 2.90
C PHE A 34 7.26 -14.15 2.59
N SER A 35 7.61 -14.67 1.41
CA SER A 35 7.42 -16.09 1.11
C SER A 35 8.37 -16.99 1.89
N ARG A 36 9.63 -16.57 2.08
CA ARG A 36 10.66 -17.36 2.77
C ARG A 36 10.39 -17.46 4.28
N ASP A 37 10.08 -16.34 4.91
CA ASP A 37 10.04 -16.24 6.38
C ASP A 37 8.64 -16.48 6.94
N TYR A 38 7.58 -16.15 6.17
CA TYR A 38 6.18 -16.28 6.59
C TYR A 38 5.39 -17.32 5.80
N GLY A 39 5.97 -17.93 4.76
CA GLY A 39 5.28 -18.91 3.94
C GLY A 39 4.12 -18.34 3.11
N ILE A 40 4.11 -17.03 2.86
CA ILE A 40 3.03 -16.37 2.13
C ILE A 40 3.30 -16.43 0.62
N PRO A 41 2.43 -17.05 -0.19
CA PRO A 41 2.54 -17.04 -1.65
C PRO A 41 2.26 -15.65 -2.23
N GLN A 42 3.04 -15.25 -3.23
CA GLN A 42 2.99 -13.89 -3.77
C GLN A 42 3.00 -13.92 -5.30
N VAL A 43 2.18 -13.07 -5.91
CA VAL A 43 2.19 -12.88 -7.37
C VAL A 43 2.15 -11.39 -7.69
N ILE A 44 3.15 -10.91 -8.42
CA ILE A 44 3.14 -9.56 -8.99
C ILE A 44 2.28 -9.57 -10.24
N ALA A 45 1.25 -8.72 -10.25
CA ALA A 45 0.26 -8.67 -11.32
C ALA A 45 0.19 -7.30 -12.00
N GLY A 46 -0.28 -7.30 -13.25
CA GLY A 46 -0.74 -6.07 -13.91
C GLY A 46 -2.11 -5.61 -13.40
N PHE A 47 -2.72 -4.67 -14.13
CA PHE A 47 -3.98 -4.02 -13.73
C PHE A 47 -5.16 -4.38 -14.66
N ASN A 48 -4.95 -5.24 -15.65
CA ASN A 48 -6.08 -5.75 -16.43
C ASN A 48 -6.85 -6.78 -15.58
N PRO A 49 -8.17 -6.93 -15.79
CA PRO A 49 -8.96 -7.92 -15.04
C PRO A 49 -8.38 -9.35 -15.13
N ILE A 50 -7.82 -9.72 -16.28
CA ILE A 50 -7.20 -11.04 -16.49
C ILE A 50 -5.90 -11.20 -15.68
N ASP A 51 -5.10 -10.13 -15.54
CA ASP A 51 -3.87 -10.18 -14.74
C ASP A 51 -4.21 -10.51 -13.27
N VAL A 52 -5.25 -9.86 -12.72
CA VAL A 52 -5.73 -10.09 -11.35
C VAL A 52 -6.26 -11.52 -11.18
N LEU A 53 -7.09 -12.00 -12.11
CA LEU A 53 -7.62 -13.37 -12.07
C LEU A 53 -6.50 -14.41 -12.14
N LEU A 54 -5.51 -14.18 -13.00
CA LEU A 54 -4.37 -15.08 -13.14
C LEU A 54 -3.51 -15.09 -11.88
N ALA A 55 -3.30 -13.93 -11.24
CA ALA A 55 -2.60 -13.84 -9.96
C ALA A 55 -3.31 -14.63 -8.86
N VAL A 56 -4.63 -14.51 -8.74
CA VAL A 56 -5.43 -15.31 -7.78
C VAL A 56 -5.26 -16.81 -8.05
N TYR A 57 -5.38 -17.24 -9.31
CA TYR A 57 -5.17 -18.65 -9.68
C TYR A 57 -3.77 -19.16 -9.31
N MET A 58 -2.73 -18.37 -9.61
CA MET A 58 -1.34 -18.72 -9.30
C MET A 58 -1.09 -18.83 -7.79
N ILE A 59 -1.64 -17.89 -7.00
CA ILE A 59 -1.60 -17.94 -5.53
C ILE A 59 -2.27 -19.23 -5.03
N LEU A 60 -3.49 -19.52 -5.48
CA LEU A 60 -4.21 -20.74 -5.06
C LEU A 60 -3.44 -22.02 -5.39
N ARG A 61 -2.77 -22.08 -6.55
CA ARG A 61 -1.89 -23.20 -6.88
C ARG A 61 -0.68 -23.31 -5.97
N GLN A 62 -0.07 -22.20 -5.57
CA GLN A 62 1.04 -22.23 -4.62
C GLN A 62 0.58 -22.77 -3.26
N ILE A 63 -0.61 -22.36 -2.79
CA ILE A 63 -1.22 -22.86 -1.55
C ILE A 63 -1.47 -24.37 -1.65
N GLU A 64 -2.13 -24.82 -2.73
CA GLU A 64 -2.42 -26.24 -2.97
C GLU A 64 -1.15 -27.11 -2.96
N ASN A 65 -0.06 -26.60 -3.55
CA ASN A 65 1.21 -27.33 -3.64
C ASN A 65 2.13 -27.13 -2.43
N GLY A 66 1.72 -26.32 -1.43
CA GLY A 66 2.53 -26.02 -0.25
C GLY A 66 3.88 -25.34 -0.58
N ASN A 67 3.93 -24.55 -1.67
CA ASN A 67 5.17 -23.95 -2.18
C ASN A 67 5.01 -22.44 -2.37
N ALA A 68 5.18 -21.70 -1.27
CA ALA A 68 5.14 -20.24 -1.27
C ALA A 68 6.40 -19.65 -1.91
N LYS A 69 6.21 -18.81 -2.93
CA LYS A 69 7.28 -18.09 -3.63
C LYS A 69 6.75 -16.79 -4.23
N VAL A 70 7.67 -15.94 -4.66
CA VAL A 70 7.34 -14.76 -5.47
C VAL A 70 7.29 -15.17 -6.94
N GLU A 71 6.12 -15.07 -7.56
CA GLU A 71 5.97 -15.19 -9.01
C GLU A 71 5.68 -13.83 -9.63
N ASN A 72 6.09 -13.66 -10.89
CA ASN A 72 5.87 -12.44 -11.65
C ASN A 72 5.00 -12.79 -12.86
N GLU A 73 3.71 -12.47 -12.77
CA GLU A 73 2.78 -12.52 -13.90
C GLU A 73 3.03 -11.33 -14.84
N TYR A 74 3.37 -10.17 -14.27
CA TYR A 74 3.56 -8.92 -14.99
C TYR A 74 4.93 -8.78 -15.70
N ARG A 75 5.46 -9.88 -16.27
CA ARG A 75 6.80 -9.98 -16.89
C ARG A 75 7.04 -9.01 -18.04
N ARG A 76 5.96 -8.52 -18.66
CA ARG A 76 6.00 -7.53 -19.74
C ARG A 76 6.49 -6.15 -19.27
N VAL A 77 6.46 -5.88 -17.96
CA VAL A 77 6.90 -4.62 -17.36
C VAL A 77 7.93 -4.84 -16.25
N VAL A 78 7.71 -5.82 -15.38
CA VAL A 78 8.50 -6.00 -14.15
C VAL A 78 9.72 -6.90 -14.40
N ARG A 79 10.90 -6.38 -14.08
CA ARG A 79 12.17 -7.13 -14.06
C ARG A 79 12.50 -7.58 -12.63
N GLU A 80 13.36 -8.59 -12.49
CA GLU A 80 13.74 -9.12 -11.18
C GLU A 80 14.43 -8.04 -10.31
N GLU A 81 15.35 -7.31 -10.93
CA GLU A 81 16.12 -6.22 -10.33
C GLU A 81 15.36 -4.88 -10.27
N GLY A 82 14.20 -4.80 -10.94
CA GLY A 82 13.43 -3.56 -11.09
C GLY A 82 14.10 -2.53 -11.99
N ASN A 83 13.86 -1.25 -11.71
CA ASN A 83 14.50 -0.14 -12.39
C ASN A 83 15.70 0.36 -11.58
N LEU A 84 16.89 -0.15 -11.91
CA LEU A 84 18.13 0.20 -11.21
C LEU A 84 18.43 1.70 -11.23
N LYS A 85 18.10 2.41 -12.32
CA LYS A 85 18.37 3.85 -12.41
C LYS A 85 17.45 4.64 -11.49
N ALA A 86 16.17 4.29 -11.43
CA ALA A 86 15.23 4.92 -10.50
C ALA A 86 15.65 4.65 -9.05
N GLN A 87 16.02 3.42 -8.72
CA GLN A 87 16.50 3.07 -7.38
C GLN A 87 17.79 3.81 -6.99
N GLU A 88 18.71 4.02 -7.93
CA GLU A 88 19.92 4.81 -7.71
C GLU A 88 19.57 6.26 -7.35
N VAL A 89 18.72 6.91 -8.14
CA VAL A 89 18.27 8.30 -7.87
C VAL A 89 17.52 8.40 -6.55
N MET A 90 16.67 7.41 -6.22
CA MET A 90 15.99 7.39 -4.93
C MET A 90 16.97 7.29 -3.76
N ARG A 91 18.00 6.43 -3.86
CA ARG A 91 19.05 6.32 -2.84
C ARG A 91 19.96 7.53 -2.78
N GLU A 92 20.13 8.24 -3.89
CA GLU A 92 20.90 9.49 -3.95
C GLU A 92 20.19 10.58 -3.14
N VAL A 93 18.90 10.82 -3.42
CA VAL A 93 18.14 11.96 -2.88
C VAL A 93 17.56 11.71 -1.48
N PHE A 94 17.17 10.47 -1.19
CA PHE A 94 16.40 10.16 0.02
C PHE A 94 17.14 9.20 0.96
N TYR A 95 16.78 9.27 2.25
CA TYR A 95 17.08 8.24 3.24
C TYR A 95 15.77 7.68 3.83
N VAL A 96 15.82 6.47 4.36
CA VAL A 96 14.66 5.79 4.95
C VAL A 96 14.58 6.09 6.44
N THR A 97 13.38 6.36 6.95
CA THR A 97 13.10 6.50 8.38
C THR A 97 11.68 6.03 8.69
N SER A 98 11.28 6.16 9.95
CA SER A 98 9.97 5.80 10.47
C SER A 98 9.11 7.06 10.65
N ARG A 99 7.83 6.96 10.31
CA ARG A 99 6.80 7.94 10.66
C ARG A 99 5.44 7.26 10.78
N GLU A 100 4.51 7.96 11.39
CA GLU A 100 3.09 7.61 11.40
C GLU A 100 2.49 7.65 9.99
N TRP A 101 1.67 6.67 9.67
CA TRP A 101 0.82 6.68 8.48
C TRP A 101 -0.62 6.91 8.93
N ARG A 102 -1.40 7.72 8.21
CA ARG A 102 -2.80 7.94 8.57
C ARG A 102 -3.56 6.61 8.64
N GLY A 103 -4.08 6.27 9.81
CA GLY A 103 -4.80 5.02 10.04
C GLY A 103 -3.90 3.83 10.39
N PHE A 104 -2.62 4.06 10.66
CA PHE A 104 -1.67 3.09 11.21
C PHE A 104 -0.95 3.74 12.39
N PRO A 105 -0.36 2.94 13.30
CA PRO A 105 0.67 3.46 14.19
C PRO A 105 1.93 3.88 13.41
N GLU A 106 2.97 4.31 14.11
CA GLU A 106 4.30 4.45 13.50
C GLU A 106 4.72 3.12 12.85
N VAL A 107 5.10 3.19 11.57
CA VAL A 107 5.58 2.01 10.83
C VAL A 107 7.09 2.16 10.63
N PRO A 108 7.90 1.20 11.14
CA PRO A 108 9.35 1.24 10.97
C PRO A 108 9.79 1.25 9.49
N ASP A 109 10.84 2.01 9.19
CA ASP A 109 11.51 2.05 7.88
C ASP A 109 10.56 2.21 6.69
N SER A 110 9.56 3.08 6.85
CA SER A 110 8.39 3.15 5.96
C SER A 110 8.33 4.40 5.10
N VAL A 111 9.10 5.44 5.41
CA VAL A 111 9.05 6.72 4.69
C VAL A 111 10.40 7.13 4.15
N TYR A 112 10.37 7.89 3.07
CA TYR A 112 11.54 8.58 2.53
C TYR A 112 11.57 10.03 3.03
N GLU A 113 12.73 10.42 3.54
CA GLU A 113 13.06 11.80 3.90
C GLU A 113 14.18 12.33 2.99
N ILE A 114 14.16 13.63 2.71
CA ILE A 114 15.14 14.27 1.83
C ILE A 114 16.45 14.40 2.60
N LYS A 115 17.57 13.95 2.01
CA LYS A 115 18.89 14.10 2.64
C LYS A 115 19.30 15.58 2.77
N GLU A 116 20.16 15.85 3.74
CA GLU A 116 20.66 17.20 4.05
C GLU A 116 21.32 17.88 2.83
N GLU A 117 22.04 17.11 2.00
CA GLU A 117 22.64 17.54 0.73
C GLU A 117 21.62 18.19 -0.24
N PHE A 118 20.35 17.81 -0.12
CA PHE A 118 19.23 18.28 -0.93
C PHE A 118 18.23 19.13 -0.11
N SER A 119 18.61 19.62 1.08
CA SER A 119 17.78 20.45 1.97
C SER A 119 17.18 21.70 1.31
N ASN A 120 17.86 22.26 0.29
CA ASN A 120 17.34 23.35 -0.54
C ASN A 120 16.05 23.01 -1.32
N PHE A 121 15.67 21.72 -1.38
CA PHE A 121 14.42 21.25 -1.96
C PHE A 121 13.42 20.77 -0.89
N ASN A 122 13.80 20.75 0.38
CA ASN A 122 12.93 20.37 1.49
C ASN A 122 12.20 21.61 2.03
N ALA A 123 10.88 21.66 1.82
CA ALA A 123 10.05 22.77 2.29
C ALA A 123 10.07 22.93 3.82
N ARG A 124 10.25 21.84 4.58
CA ARG A 124 10.34 21.89 6.05
C ARG A 124 11.59 22.60 6.55
N GLU A 125 12.68 22.55 5.78
CA GLU A 125 13.92 23.26 6.12
C GLU A 125 13.91 24.70 5.61
N ARG A 126 13.16 24.98 4.53
CA ARG A 126 13.13 26.29 3.87
C ARG A 126 12.15 27.28 4.49
N PHE A 127 11.10 26.78 5.11
CA PHE A 127 10.03 27.60 5.64
C PHE A 127 9.83 27.27 7.10
N ASP A 128 9.98 28.30 7.93
CA ASP A 128 9.67 28.23 9.35
C ASP A 128 8.15 28.31 9.54
N ILE A 129 7.50 27.14 9.43
CA ILE A 129 6.05 26.97 9.56
C ILE A 129 5.78 26.22 10.85
N GLU A 130 5.19 26.90 11.83
CA GLU A 130 4.62 26.26 12.99
C GLU A 130 3.35 25.50 12.58
N LEU A 131 3.38 24.17 12.71
CA LEU A 131 2.20 23.34 12.51
C LEU A 131 1.31 23.44 13.75
N GLY A 132 0.05 23.80 13.55
CA GLY A 132 -0.96 23.71 14.61
C GLY A 132 -1.32 22.25 14.93
N ASP A 133 -2.20 22.08 15.91
CA ASP A 133 -2.67 20.76 16.34
C ASP A 133 -3.29 19.97 15.16
N VAL A 134 -2.87 18.72 15.02
CA VAL A 134 -3.41 17.83 14.00
C VAL A 134 -4.82 17.41 14.41
N ILE A 135 -5.80 17.78 13.60
CA ILE A 135 -7.17 17.30 13.78
C ILE A 135 -7.22 15.83 13.36
N GLU A 136 -7.59 14.95 14.29
CA GLU A 136 -7.78 13.54 14.01
C GLU A 136 -8.89 13.29 12.98
N CYS A 137 -8.93 12.07 12.45
CA CYS A 137 -10.00 11.68 11.52
C CYS A 137 -11.37 11.91 12.18
N PRO A 138 -12.36 12.49 11.47
CA PRO A 138 -13.66 12.79 12.06
C PRO A 138 -14.30 11.58 12.74
N THR A 139 -14.95 11.82 13.88
CA THR A 139 -15.58 10.78 14.70
C THR A 139 -16.53 9.93 13.84
N GLY A 140 -16.43 8.61 13.98
CA GLY A 140 -17.24 7.64 13.22
C GLY A 140 -16.62 7.17 11.90
N CYS A 141 -15.56 7.82 11.39
CA CYS A 141 -14.88 7.34 10.20
C CYS A 141 -13.93 6.18 10.51
N ILE A 142 -14.16 5.01 9.89
CA ILE A 142 -13.30 3.82 10.04
C ILE A 142 -12.25 3.67 8.93
N CYS A 143 -11.82 4.76 8.27
CA CYS A 143 -10.87 4.68 7.15
C CYS A 143 -9.54 4.00 7.52
N GLY A 144 -9.06 4.13 8.76
CA GLY A 144 -7.88 3.39 9.22
C GLY A 144 -8.07 1.88 9.18
N ALA A 145 -9.23 1.39 9.63
CA ALA A 145 -9.59 -0.02 9.56
C ALA A 145 -9.69 -0.52 8.10
N VAL A 146 -10.27 0.30 7.21
CA VAL A 146 -10.36 0.00 5.77
C VAL A 146 -8.97 -0.07 5.13
N LEU A 147 -8.06 0.85 5.45
CA LEU A 147 -6.68 0.85 4.94
C LEU A 147 -5.87 -0.36 5.39
N ARG A 148 -6.12 -0.86 6.60
CA ARG A 148 -5.48 -2.07 7.13
C ARG A 148 -6.12 -3.37 6.63
N GLY A 149 -7.25 -3.29 5.92
CA GLY A 149 -7.96 -4.46 5.42
C GLY A 149 -8.75 -5.23 6.49
N VAL A 150 -8.96 -4.65 7.67
CA VAL A 150 -9.72 -5.28 8.77
C VAL A 150 -11.22 -5.01 8.68
N ALA A 151 -11.63 -4.03 7.88
CA ALA A 151 -13.02 -3.67 7.63
C ALA A 151 -13.21 -3.28 6.16
N ARG A 152 -14.44 -3.39 5.66
CA ARG A 152 -14.83 -2.94 4.32
C ARG A 152 -15.51 -1.57 4.40
N PRO A 153 -15.54 -0.80 3.29
CA PRO A 153 -16.29 0.45 3.25
C PRO A 153 -17.74 0.30 3.71
N GLU A 154 -18.39 -0.82 3.39
CA GLU A 154 -19.77 -1.13 3.76
C GLU A 154 -19.99 -1.31 5.27
N ASP A 155 -18.94 -1.61 6.03
CA ASP A 155 -19.00 -1.73 7.49
C ASP A 155 -19.01 -0.34 8.18
N CYS A 156 -18.77 0.73 7.42
CA CYS A 156 -18.77 2.10 7.92
C CYS A 156 -20.18 2.69 7.90
N SER A 157 -20.70 3.10 9.06
CA SER A 157 -22.03 3.74 9.17
C SER A 157 -22.18 5.04 8.37
N LEU A 158 -21.06 5.71 8.07
CA LEU A 158 -21.02 6.95 7.30
C LEU A 158 -20.96 6.70 5.79
N PHE A 159 -20.64 5.49 5.33
CA PHE A 159 -20.44 5.21 3.91
C PHE A 159 -21.75 5.29 3.14
N ARG A 160 -21.77 6.07 2.05
CA ARG A 160 -22.95 6.34 1.20
C ARG A 160 -24.09 7.12 1.88
N SER A 161 -23.99 7.39 3.17
CA SER A 161 -24.88 8.29 3.90
C SER A 161 -24.26 9.69 3.93
N GLU A 162 -23.57 10.03 5.02
CA GLU A 162 -22.94 11.33 5.22
C GLU A 162 -21.64 11.47 4.43
N CYS A 163 -20.88 10.38 4.28
CA CYS A 163 -19.63 10.34 3.56
C CYS A 163 -19.85 9.91 2.10
N THR A 164 -19.73 10.88 1.20
CA THR A 164 -19.89 10.71 -0.26
C THR A 164 -18.74 11.40 -1.01
N PRO A 165 -18.54 11.16 -2.32
CA PRO A 165 -17.50 11.85 -3.07
C PRO A 165 -17.66 13.39 -3.11
N THR A 166 -18.89 13.90 -3.04
CA THR A 166 -19.18 15.34 -2.99
C THR A 166 -19.13 15.91 -1.57
N ASN A 167 -19.30 15.08 -0.55
CA ASN A 167 -19.17 15.43 0.86
C ASN A 167 -18.30 14.38 1.60
N PRO A 168 -16.98 14.36 1.38
CA PRO A 168 -16.12 13.31 1.92
C PRO A 168 -15.77 13.59 3.39
N VAL A 169 -15.99 12.60 4.25
CA VAL A 169 -15.59 12.66 5.67
C VAL A 169 -14.17 12.14 5.88
N GLY A 170 -13.80 11.04 5.22
CA GLY A 170 -12.49 10.39 5.35
C GLY A 170 -11.64 10.47 4.09
N ALA A 171 -10.32 10.40 4.24
CA ALA A 171 -9.38 10.40 3.10
C ALA A 171 -9.65 9.28 2.08
N CYS A 172 -10.13 8.13 2.54
CA CYS A 172 -10.52 7.00 1.70
C CYS A 172 -11.66 7.34 0.70
N MET A 173 -12.47 8.37 0.97
CA MET A 173 -13.52 8.87 0.06
C MET A 173 -13.02 10.01 -0.84
N VAL A 174 -12.00 10.76 -0.41
CA VAL A 174 -11.40 11.85 -1.21
C VAL A 174 -10.50 11.29 -2.33
N SER A 175 -9.65 10.31 -1.99
CA SER A 175 -8.65 9.78 -2.91
C SER A 175 -9.29 9.00 -4.05
N ARG A 176 -8.77 9.19 -5.27
CA ARG A 176 -9.15 8.39 -6.45
C ARG A 176 -8.77 6.91 -6.31
N GLU A 177 -7.72 6.64 -5.54
CA GLU A 177 -7.27 5.27 -5.21
C GLU A 177 -7.86 4.77 -3.88
N GLY A 178 -8.67 5.60 -3.21
CA GLY A 178 -9.27 5.24 -1.93
C GLY A 178 -10.34 4.16 -2.10
N THR A 179 -10.25 3.11 -1.29
CA THR A 179 -11.18 1.96 -1.33
C THR A 179 -12.63 2.39 -1.20
N CYS A 180 -12.94 3.36 -0.33
CA CYS A 180 -14.31 3.87 -0.19
C CYS A 180 -14.77 4.60 -1.46
N ASN A 181 -13.94 5.45 -2.07
CA ASN A 181 -14.31 6.14 -3.32
C ASN A 181 -14.58 5.13 -4.46
N ILE A 182 -13.70 4.13 -4.60
CA ILE A 182 -13.83 3.08 -5.61
C ILE A 182 -15.13 2.28 -5.38
N ALA A 183 -15.38 1.82 -4.15
CA ALA A 183 -16.60 1.10 -3.80
C ALA A 183 -17.85 1.95 -4.00
N TYR A 184 -17.82 3.25 -3.70
CA TYR A 184 -18.94 4.15 -3.95
C TYR A 184 -19.28 4.24 -5.45
N ARG A 185 -18.27 4.34 -6.30
CA ARG A 185 -18.44 4.56 -7.75
C ARG A 185 -18.89 3.32 -8.51
N TYR A 186 -18.44 2.15 -8.08
CA TYR A 186 -18.54 0.93 -8.90
C TYR A 186 -19.32 -0.20 -8.25
N SER A 187 -19.55 -0.20 -6.94
CA SER A 187 -20.44 -1.18 -6.33
C SER A 187 -21.89 -0.81 -6.68
N SER A 188 -22.52 -1.61 -7.53
CA SER A 188 -23.96 -1.61 -7.73
C SER A 188 -24.61 -2.48 -6.66
N PHE A 189 -25.52 -1.89 -5.87
CA PHE A 189 -26.47 -2.63 -5.06
C PHE A 189 -27.86 -2.37 -5.61
#